data_AF-A0A0R3WMU5-F1
#
_entry.id   AF-A0A0R3WMU5-F1
#
_cell.length_a   1.000
_cell.length_b   1.000
_cell.length_c   1.000
_cell.angle_alpha   90.00
_cell.angle_beta   90.00
_cell.angle_gamma   90.00
#
_symmetry.space_group_name_H-M   'P 1'
#
loop_
_entity.id
_entity.type
_entity.pdbx_description
1 polymer ?
#
loop_
_entity_poly.entity_id
_entity_poly.type
_entity_poly.pdbx_seq_one_letter_code
_entity_poly.pdbx_strand_id
1 'polypeptide(L)'
;MVSARVQDSYQAWRNYVAFWCFGLFNNFNYVVMLSSAVDILGRGTAKGSDRDADWQDYFNCTGVGTGTVLLADIGPSLLLKLLAPFFIQRLHFHLKVSLSAFFSLSAFLIVSCSTSIALSLFVQLTLLVSGVVCASVSCGLGDVTFLTMVAFFDT
;
A
#
# COMPACT_ATOMS: atom_id res chain seq x y z
N MET A 1 -22.73 16.68 -35.32
CA MET A 1 -22.40 17.51 -34.14
C MET A 1 -22.96 16.96 -32.82
N VAL A 2 -24.22 16.47 -32.74
CA VAL A 2 -24.76 15.90 -31.49
C VAL A 2 -24.08 14.58 -31.07
N SER A 3 -23.82 13.67 -32.01
CA SER A 3 -23.12 12.39 -31.72
C SER A 3 -21.71 12.60 -31.16
N ALA A 4 -20.98 13.59 -31.69
CA ALA A 4 -19.64 13.94 -31.20
C ALA A 4 -19.68 14.41 -29.73
N ARG A 5 -20.57 15.35 -29.38
CA ARG A 5 -20.74 15.83 -28.00
C ARG A 5 -21.14 14.73 -27.00
N VAL A 6 -21.95 13.76 -27.44
CA VAL A 6 -22.35 12.61 -26.59
C VAL A 6 -21.16 11.66 -26.38
N GLN A 7 -20.34 11.43 -27.40
CA GLN A 7 -19.11 10.63 -27.29
C GLN A 7 -18.08 11.31 -26.39
N ASP A 8 -17.93 12.64 -26.48
CA ASP A 8 -17.03 13.42 -25.61
C ASP A 8 -17.46 13.35 -24.15
N SER A 9 -18.77 13.51 -23.88
CA SER A 9 -19.33 13.42 -22.52
C SER A 9 -19.17 12.03 -21.91
N TYR A 10 -19.34 10.98 -22.71
CA TYR A 10 -19.15 9.60 -22.26
C TYR A 10 -17.68 9.29 -21.96
N GLN A 11 -16.76 9.78 -22.80
CA GLN A 11 -15.32 9.63 -22.57
C GLN A 11 -14.87 10.37 -21.31
N ALA A 12 -15.33 11.60 -21.09
CA ALA A 12 -15.04 12.37 -19.89
C ALA A 12 -15.57 11.65 -18.64
N TRP A 13 -16.84 11.24 -18.63
CA TRP A 13 -17.43 10.49 -17.50
C TRP A 13 -16.66 9.20 -17.21
N ARG A 14 -16.31 8.43 -18.24
CA ARG A 14 -15.53 7.19 -18.09
C ARG A 14 -14.15 7.48 -17.48
N ASN A 15 -13.49 8.54 -17.92
CA ASN A 15 -12.18 8.94 -17.38
C ASN A 15 -12.32 9.38 -15.92
N TYR A 16 -13.33 10.18 -15.57
CA TYR A 16 -13.60 10.58 -14.18
C TYR A 16 -13.83 9.38 -13.25
N VAL A 17 -14.67 8.44 -13.67
CA VAL A 17 -14.92 7.21 -12.89
C VAL A 17 -13.64 6.39 -12.76
N ALA A 18 -12.86 6.25 -13.84
CA ALA A 18 -11.59 5.53 -13.80
C ALA A 18 -10.60 6.20 -12.84
N PHE A 19 -10.40 7.50 -12.93
CA PHE A 19 -9.51 8.26 -12.03
C PHE A 19 -9.96 8.20 -10.57
N TRP A 20 -11.27 8.28 -10.33
CA TRP A 20 -11.83 8.16 -8.99
C TRP A 20 -11.58 6.78 -8.39
N CYS A 21 -11.92 5.71 -9.12
CA CYS A 21 -11.66 4.34 -8.67
C CYS A 21 -10.16 4.09 -8.46
N PHE A 22 -9.31 4.55 -9.37
CA PHE A 22 -7.87 4.33 -9.29
C PHE A 22 -7.26 5.04 -8.07
N GLY A 23 -7.66 6.30 -7.82
CA GLY A 23 -7.26 7.04 -6.62
C GLY A 23 -7.78 6.41 -5.32
N LEU A 24 -9.02 5.90 -5.34
CA LEU A 24 -9.62 5.21 -4.20
C LEU A 24 -8.84 3.95 -3.85
N PHE A 25 -8.58 3.05 -4.80
CA PHE A 25 -7.86 1.79 -4.55
C PHE A 25 -6.42 2.02 -4.09
N ASN A 26 -5.78 3.09 -4.55
CA ASN A 26 -4.43 3.45 -4.14
C ASN A 26 -4.36 3.84 -2.66
N ASN A 27 -5.33 4.61 -2.17
CA ASN A 27 -5.38 5.03 -0.77
C ASN A 27 -6.02 3.98 0.15
N PHE A 28 -6.97 3.20 -0.37
CA PHE A 28 -7.69 2.18 0.41
C PHE A 28 -6.77 1.02 0.81
N ASN A 29 -5.88 0.58 -0.09
CA ASN A 29 -4.91 -0.49 0.17
C ASN A 29 -4.12 -0.25 1.46
N TYR A 30 -3.58 0.96 1.56
CA TYR A 30 -2.81 1.44 2.69
C TYR A 30 -3.59 1.34 4.01
N VAL A 31 -4.81 1.90 4.05
CA VAL A 31 -5.63 1.95 5.27
C VAL A 31 -6.01 0.56 5.74
N VAL A 32 -6.39 -0.34 4.83
CA VAL A 32 -6.71 -1.73 5.16
C VAL A 32 -5.48 -2.44 5.73
N MET A 33 -4.32 -2.24 5.10
CA MET A 33 -3.09 -2.88 5.53
C MET A 33 -2.65 -2.42 6.92
N LEU A 34 -2.67 -1.10 7.17
CA LEU A 34 -2.37 -0.55 8.50
C LEU A 34 -3.32 -1.05 9.56
N SER A 35 -4.63 -1.11 9.25
CA SER A 35 -5.64 -1.61 10.20
C SER A 35 -5.35 -3.08 10.56
N SER A 36 -4.96 -3.89 9.58
CA SER A 36 -4.60 -5.31 9.81
C SER A 36 -3.27 -5.49 10.56
N ALA A 37 -2.32 -4.57 10.39
CA ALA A 37 -1.01 -4.63 11.04
C ALA A 37 -1.13 -4.44 12.56
N VAL A 38 -2.02 -3.55 13.01
CA VAL A 38 -2.29 -3.32 14.44
C VAL A 38 -2.85 -4.58 15.11
N ASP A 39 -3.79 -5.26 14.46
CA ASP A 39 -4.41 -6.49 14.98
C ASP A 39 -3.39 -7.64 15.10
N ILE A 40 -2.46 -7.76 14.15
CA ILE A 40 -1.42 -8.80 14.15
C ILE A 40 -0.36 -8.52 15.22
N LEU A 41 0.05 -7.26 15.40
CA LEU A 41 0.98 -6.88 16.47
C LEU A 41 0.39 -7.16 17.86
N GLY A 42 -0.89 -6.86 18.08
CA GLY A 42 -1.56 -7.10 19.36
C GLY A 42 -1.64 -8.58 19.75
N ARG A 43 -1.67 -9.50 18.78
CA ARG A 43 -1.64 -10.95 19.04
C ARG A 43 -0.25 -11.49 19.38
N GLY A 44 0.80 -10.87 18.83
CA GLY A 44 2.19 -11.26 19.10
C GLY A 44 2.64 -10.92 20.52
N THR A 45 2.19 -9.79 21.07
CA THR A 45 2.51 -9.36 22.44
C THR A 45 1.80 -10.20 23.50
N ALA A 46 0.54 -10.60 23.28
CA ALA A 46 -0.25 -11.37 24.24
C ALA A 46 0.24 -12.83 24.46
N LYS A 47 0.97 -13.42 23.51
CA LYS A 47 1.52 -14.79 23.62
C LYS A 47 2.94 -14.86 24.20
N GLY A 48 3.58 -13.72 24.45
CA GLY A 48 4.95 -13.64 24.97
C GLY A 48 5.09 -13.54 26.49
N SER A 49 3.99 -13.42 27.24
CA SER A 49 4.00 -13.06 28.68
C SER A 49 3.92 -14.25 29.66
N ASP A 50 4.49 -15.41 29.33
CA ASP A 50 4.50 -16.57 30.25
C ASP A 50 5.90 -17.06 30.62
N ARG A 51 6.94 -16.22 30.50
CA ARG A 51 8.28 -16.51 31.04
C ARG A 51 8.88 -15.29 31.72
N ASP A 52 9.27 -15.52 32.96
CA ASP A 52 9.92 -14.63 33.92
C ASP A 52 11.06 -13.74 33.37
N ALA A 53 11.25 -12.63 34.10
CA ALA A 53 12.43 -11.77 34.24
C ALA A 53 12.52 -10.47 33.39
N ASP A 54 12.05 -9.38 34.00
CA ASP A 54 12.88 -8.20 34.34
C ASP A 54 13.29 -7.17 33.25
N TRP A 55 12.80 -7.23 32.01
CA TRP A 55 13.12 -6.19 30.99
C TRP A 55 11.93 -5.63 30.21
N GLN A 56 10.69 -5.90 30.62
CA GLN A 56 9.52 -5.68 29.77
C GLN A 56 8.55 -4.61 30.27
N ASP A 57 8.98 -3.71 31.17
CA ASP A 57 8.13 -2.61 31.65
C ASP A 57 8.40 -1.27 30.93
N TYR A 58 9.42 -1.23 30.05
CA TYR A 58 9.78 -0.05 29.22
C TYR A 58 9.39 -0.19 27.73
N PHE A 59 8.56 -1.18 27.38
CA PHE A 59 7.93 -1.30 26.04
C PHE A 59 6.48 -0.77 26.03
N ASN A 60 6.07 -0.15 27.15
CA ASN A 60 4.90 0.70 27.37
C ASN A 60 5.23 2.11 26.83
N CYS A 61 4.51 2.79 25.93
CA CYS A 61 3.15 2.66 25.42
C CYS A 61 3.12 3.23 24.00
N THR A 62 2.53 2.49 23.04
CA THR A 62 1.88 2.98 21.80
C THR A 62 2.72 3.73 20.74
N GLY A 63 3.90 4.28 21.06
CA GLY A 63 4.65 5.13 20.13
C GLY A 63 5.53 4.37 19.13
N VAL A 64 6.28 3.37 19.60
CA VAL A 64 7.36 2.75 18.80
C VAL A 64 6.82 1.78 17.75
N GLY A 65 5.89 0.89 18.11
CA GLY A 65 5.30 -0.06 17.16
C GLY A 65 4.50 0.62 16.03
N THR A 66 3.65 1.58 16.39
CA THR A 66 2.84 2.33 15.42
C THR A 66 3.70 3.23 14.54
N GLY A 67 4.72 3.88 15.11
CA GLY A 67 5.69 4.68 14.36
C GLY A 67 6.50 3.84 13.37
N THR A 68 6.97 2.66 13.75
CA THR A 68 7.71 1.76 12.84
C THR A 68 6.84 1.25 11.71
N VAL A 69 5.58 0.91 11.96
CA VAL A 69 4.64 0.48 10.92
C VAL A 69 4.31 1.63 9.96
N LEU A 70 4.10 2.84 10.49
CA LEU A 70 3.89 4.05 9.67
C LEU A 70 5.13 4.43 8.85
N LEU A 71 6.33 4.29 9.42
CA LEU A 71 7.58 4.60 8.73
C LEU A 71 7.92 3.54 7.66
N ALA A 72 7.64 2.26 7.95
CA ALA A 72 7.73 1.18 6.97
C ALA A 72 6.77 1.39 5.80
N ASP A 73 5.67 2.13 5.98
CA ASP A 73 4.75 2.45 4.90
C ASP A 73 5.07 3.76 4.16
N ILE A 74 5.35 4.84 4.89
CA ILE A 74 5.56 6.16 4.29
C ILE A 74 6.97 6.26 3.66
N GLY A 75 7.96 5.55 4.21
CA GLY A 75 9.35 5.57 3.75
C GLY A 75 9.54 5.08 2.30
N PRO A 76 9.11 3.86 1.95
CA PRO A 76 9.22 3.35 0.58
C PRO A 76 8.47 4.23 -0.43
N SER A 77 7.29 4.69 -0.04
CA SER A 77 6.43 5.57 -0.83
C SER A 77 7.11 6.90 -1.14
N LEU A 78 7.74 7.52 -0.13
CA LEU A 78 8.50 8.77 -0.29
C LEU A 78 9.74 8.59 -1.15
N LEU A 79 10.47 7.48 -0.98
CA LEU A 79 11.65 7.20 -1.80
C LEU A 79 11.28 7.07 -3.28
N LEU A 80 10.17 6.39 -3.59
CA LEU A 80 9.68 6.28 -4.97
C LEU A 80 9.18 7.61 -5.53
N LYS A 81 8.57 8.46 -4.71
CA LYS A 81 8.19 9.82 -5.10
C LYS A 81 9.41 10.71 -5.37
N LEU A 82 10.49 10.55 -4.62
CA LEU A 82 11.79 11.19 -4.88
C LEU A 82 12.47 10.66 -6.15
N LEU A 83 12.30 9.37 -6.46
CA LEU A 83 12.81 8.75 -7.68
C LEU A 83 11.91 9.01 -8.91
N ALA A 84 10.70 9.52 -8.72
CA ALA A 84 9.75 9.84 -9.78
C ALA A 84 10.34 10.69 -10.94
N PRO A 85 11.07 11.79 -10.69
CA PRO A 85 11.71 12.56 -11.78
C PRO A 85 12.74 11.74 -12.57
N PHE A 86 13.39 10.75 -11.95
CA PHE A 86 14.36 9.89 -12.62
C PHE A 86 13.69 8.78 -13.45
N PHE A 87 12.50 8.33 -13.03
CA PHE A 87 11.78 7.19 -13.62
C PHE A 87 10.81 7.58 -14.74
N ILE A 88 10.49 8.87 -14.88
CA ILE A 88 9.55 9.40 -15.88
C ILE A 88 9.98 9.11 -17.33
N GLN A 89 11.27 9.08 -17.61
CA GLN A 89 11.77 8.91 -18.98
C GLN A 89 11.88 7.46 -19.47
N ARG A 90 11.76 6.45 -18.59
CA ARG A 90 12.14 5.06 -18.93
C ARG A 90 10.98 4.07 -19.04
N LEU A 91 9.75 4.40 -18.65
CA LEU A 91 8.67 3.41 -18.52
C LEU A 91 7.32 3.81 -19.12
N HIS A 92 6.79 2.88 -19.92
CA HIS A 92 5.45 2.94 -20.53
C HIS A 92 4.33 2.90 -19.47
N PHE A 93 3.27 3.71 -19.69
CA PHE A 93 2.13 3.86 -18.77
C PHE A 93 1.48 2.54 -18.34
N HIS A 94 1.21 1.66 -19.30
CA HIS A 94 0.54 0.37 -19.03
C HIS A 94 1.35 -0.53 -18.10
N LEU A 95 2.68 -0.51 -18.20
CA LEU A 95 3.54 -1.31 -17.33
C LEU A 95 3.53 -0.81 -15.90
N LYS A 96 3.47 0.51 -15.67
CA LYS A 96 3.42 1.10 -14.33
C LYS A 96 2.14 0.72 -13.58
N VAL A 97 0.99 0.88 -14.25
CA VAL A 97 -0.33 0.49 -13.73
C VAL A 97 -0.38 -1.01 -13.43
N SER A 98 0.09 -1.83 -14.37
CA SER A 98 0.10 -3.29 -14.21
C SER A 98 0.99 -3.70 -13.04
N LEU A 99 2.21 -3.17 -12.95
CA LEU A 99 3.15 -3.48 -11.88
C LEU A 99 2.62 -3.07 -10.50
N SER A 100 1.99 -1.89 -10.40
CA SER A 100 1.32 -1.44 -9.17
C SER A 100 0.22 -2.43 -8.75
N ALA A 101 -0.66 -2.84 -9.68
CA ALA A 101 -1.73 -3.79 -9.39
C ALA A 101 -1.21 -5.17 -8.97
N PHE A 102 -0.20 -5.71 -9.66
CA PHE A 102 0.44 -6.99 -9.31
C PHE A 102 1.05 -6.95 -7.91
N PHE A 103 1.69 -5.85 -7.56
CA PHE A 103 2.36 -5.71 -6.27
C PHE A 103 1.38 -5.49 -5.11
N SER A 104 0.25 -4.82 -5.37
CA SER A 104 -0.85 -4.75 -4.39
C SER A 104 -1.50 -6.12 -4.18
N LEU A 105 -1.74 -6.87 -5.25
CA LEU A 105 -2.36 -8.19 -5.16
C LEU A 105 -1.44 -9.18 -4.42
N SER A 106 -0.14 -9.16 -4.69
CA SER A 106 0.83 -9.98 -3.96
C SER A 106 0.93 -9.59 -2.48
N ALA A 107 0.85 -8.30 -2.14
CA ALA A 107 0.85 -7.82 -0.75
C ALA A 107 -0.31 -8.40 0.06
N PHE A 108 -1.54 -8.33 -0.46
CA PHE A 108 -2.70 -8.91 0.21
C PHE A 108 -2.63 -10.43 0.34
N LEU A 109 -2.14 -11.13 -0.69
CA LEU A 109 -1.96 -12.59 -0.62
C LEU A 109 -0.92 -12.98 0.45
N ILE A 110 0.19 -12.25 0.55
CA ILE A 110 1.23 -12.47 1.57
C ILE A 110 0.65 -12.29 2.97
N VAL A 111 -0.10 -11.20 3.21
CA VAL A 111 -0.70 -10.93 4.53
C VAL A 111 -1.82 -11.92 4.85
N SER A 112 -2.64 -12.30 3.87
CA SER A 112 -3.69 -13.30 4.06
C SER A 112 -3.10 -14.66 4.47
N CYS A 113 -2.02 -15.10 3.82
CA CYS A 113 -1.32 -16.34 4.16
C CYS A 113 -0.64 -16.28 5.54
N SER A 114 -0.26 -15.09 6.02
CA SER A 114 0.38 -14.87 7.32
C SER A 114 -0.51 -15.26 8.50
N THR A 115 -1.84 -15.21 8.34
CA THR A 115 -2.80 -15.54 9.42
C THR A 115 -2.96 -17.04 9.71
N SER A 116 -2.23 -17.91 9.00
CA SER A 116 -2.27 -19.36 9.23
C SER A 116 -1.66 -19.74 10.59
N ILE A 117 -2.44 -20.41 11.43
CA ILE A 117 -2.12 -20.79 12.82
C ILE A 117 -0.89 -21.73 12.92
N ALA A 118 -0.44 -22.29 11.80
CA ALA A 118 0.68 -23.24 11.74
C ALA A 118 2.09 -22.58 11.70
N LEU A 119 2.20 -21.26 11.55
CA LEU A 119 3.48 -20.55 11.40
C LEU A 119 4.01 -19.97 12.72
N SER A 120 5.35 -19.88 12.84
CA SER A 120 6.02 -19.22 13.97
C SER A 120 5.80 -17.71 13.95
N LEU A 121 5.70 -17.07 15.13
CA LEU A 121 5.45 -15.62 15.28
C LEU A 121 6.47 -14.76 14.52
N PHE A 122 7.74 -15.18 14.49
CA PHE A 122 8.80 -14.48 13.74
C PHE A 122 8.53 -14.46 12.23
N VAL A 123 8.03 -15.58 11.69
CA VAL A 123 7.71 -15.71 10.27
C VAL A 123 6.46 -14.88 9.93
N GLN A 124 5.45 -14.91 10.80
CA GLN A 124 4.23 -14.11 10.65
C GLN A 124 4.53 -12.60 10.59
N LEU A 125 5.39 -12.10 11.50
CA LEU A 125 5.81 -10.70 11.53
C LEU A 125 6.58 -10.29 10.27
N THR A 126 7.48 -11.15 9.80
CA THR A 126 8.29 -10.88 8.59
C THR A 126 7.41 -10.83 7.34
N LEU A 127 6.45 -11.76 7.21
CA LEU A 127 5.48 -11.75 6.11
C LEU A 127 4.58 -10.52 6.16
N LEU A 128 4.14 -10.10 7.35
CA LEU A 128 3.37 -8.86 7.52
C LEU A 128 4.16 -7.66 7.03
N VAL A 129 5.39 -7.45 7.54
CA VAL A 129 6.22 -6.30 7.18
C VAL A 129 6.55 -6.31 5.68
N SER A 130 6.86 -7.49 5.11
CA SER A 130 7.08 -7.62 3.67
C SER A 130 5.84 -7.26 2.87
N GLY A 131 4.65 -7.69 3.31
CA GLY A 131 3.38 -7.32 2.67
C GLY A 131 3.13 -5.81 2.74
N VAL A 132 3.37 -5.19 3.91
CA VAL A 132 3.23 -3.73 4.09
C VAL A 132 4.13 -2.99 3.13
N VAL A 133 5.43 -3.30 3.11
CA VAL A 133 6.38 -2.66 2.18
C VAL A 133 5.95 -2.86 0.72
N CYS A 134 5.41 -4.04 0.39
CA CYS A 134 4.87 -4.29 -0.94
C CYS A 134 3.69 -3.36 -1.27
N ALA A 135 2.72 -3.25 -0.37
CA ALA A 135 1.59 -2.35 -0.55
C ALA A 135 2.03 -0.89 -0.70
N SER A 136 3.01 -0.43 0.10
CA SER A 136 3.50 0.96 0.08
C SER A 136 4.19 1.33 -1.23
N VAL A 137 5.03 0.45 -1.75
CA VAL A 137 5.68 0.62 -3.06
C VAL A 137 4.66 0.64 -4.19
N SER A 138 3.64 -0.23 -4.12
CA SER A 138 2.52 -0.22 -5.08
C SER A 138 1.81 1.13 -5.06
N CYS A 139 1.56 1.68 -3.86
CA CYS A 139 0.88 2.95 -3.67
C CYS A 139 1.71 4.13 -4.18
N GLY A 140 3.01 4.15 -3.89
CA GLY A 140 3.95 5.16 -4.40
C GLY A 140 4.04 5.16 -5.93
N LEU A 141 4.11 3.98 -6.56
CA LEU A 141 4.07 3.83 -8.02
C LEU A 141 2.73 4.28 -8.61
N GLY A 142 1.62 3.93 -7.95
CA GLY A 142 0.27 4.33 -8.36
C GLY A 142 0.08 5.84 -8.37
N ASP A 143 0.53 6.54 -7.32
CA ASP A 143 0.43 8.00 -7.19
C ASP A 143 1.20 8.74 -8.28
N VAL A 144 2.45 8.32 -8.55
CA VAL A 144 3.26 8.90 -9.61
C VAL A 144 2.61 8.70 -10.98
N THR A 145 2.02 7.52 -11.19
CA THR A 145 1.33 7.18 -12.44
C THR A 145 0.06 8.01 -12.61
N PHE A 146 -0.73 8.19 -11.55
CA PHE A 146 -1.92 9.04 -11.54
C PHE A 146 -1.57 10.49 -11.85
N LEU A 147 -0.56 11.06 -11.19
CA LEU A 147 -0.11 12.43 -11.44
C LEU A 147 0.30 12.64 -12.90
N THR A 148 0.97 11.65 -13.50
CA THR A 148 1.36 11.71 -14.91
C THR A 148 0.15 11.55 -15.84
N MET A 149 -0.84 10.73 -15.50
CA MET A 149 -2.06 10.57 -16.30
C MET A 149 -2.93 11.83 -16.30
N VAL A 150 -3.10 12.49 -15.14
CA VAL A 150 -3.85 13.75 -15.03
C VAL A 150 -3.20 14.87 -15.85
N ALA A 151 -1.86 14.90 -15.94
CA ALA A 151 -1.18 15.88 -16.77
C ALA A 151 -1.34 15.64 -18.29
N PHE A 152 -1.73 14.44 -18.70
CA PHE A 152 -1.83 14.06 -20.12
C PHE A 152 -3.28 14.01 -20.64
N PHE A 153 -4.24 13.63 -19.80
CA PHE A 153 -5.64 13.56 -20.17
C PHE A 153 -6.37 14.83 -19.75
N ASP A 154 -6.93 15.54 -20.73
CA ASP A 154 -7.89 16.62 -20.47
C ASP A 154 -9.16 15.97 -19.88
N THR A 155 -9.51 16.37 -18.66
CA THR A 155 -10.71 15.90 -17.93
C THR A 155 -11.89 16.80 -18.19
#